data_AF-A0A6M2B5T0-F1
#
_entry.id   AF-A0A6M2B5T0-F1
#
_cell.length_a   1.000
_cell.length_b   1.000
_cell.length_c   1.000
_cell.angle_alpha   90.00
_cell.angle_beta   90.00
_cell.angle_gamma   90.00
#
_symmetry.space_group_name_H-M   'P 1'
#
loop_
_entity.id
_entity.type
_entity.pdbx_description
1 polymer ?
#
loop_
_entity_poly.entity_id
_entity_poly.type
_entity_poly.pdbx_seq_one_letter_code
_entity_poly.pdbx_strand_id
1 'polypeptide(L)'
;MLLLRERTQTINNITFFADDSDDKQFWYLPGDIHIAENDKKPVFSLIKYTGDGSGQQGGYINFEVNTSIDEDVLNNAFQEYLSKLKVDPKTARKTQVMFDKGTVNFFVLGAEGTNGELISAQSPSLFGKNSAIFSAKLTPEQAVILEAAFNQAQAPAAVAYNLSFTGITPALKVEVEAKLESLYKEFDLKFGANIPIPVETPASFWLGFDSVIKKLQQDQKLIIKVTESMPGDQAEKEKEWALQFVKEEILKSFFTASLSPNDDSNTQAKSASSSILDSLIASDKKEDEEGGKGGLFPSASLEIKMVRIEETKALNFNYISSQAITQAAVPQNFIGSDILRAKKVPPYFIEVNVNDPFFQKIDFTVLGPDGFDEYGIKAASFKIGYNNQVYTAAPFTADDGTWGKNISRSKNTNELFDIQSEFIFKSAATSGWEGSSSYQPKSQSASTLLNLDPGSVLTFNEISIFLDKKFSWENCNQLIVELAYTDDKQSKKSKKYTFSEDKSEAQTFKYRCLTEKPWNVHYKITYFLVGGKTTTLDGSENPPAIVIPAVA
;
A
#
# COMPACT_ATOMS: atom_id res chain seq x y z
N MET A 1 14.70 33.99 22.37
CA MET A 1 14.51 32.52 22.46
C MET A 1 13.44 32.23 23.51
N LEU A 2 12.68 31.15 23.38
CA LEU A 2 11.58 30.89 24.32
C LEU A 2 12.11 30.58 25.74
N LEU A 3 11.52 31.25 26.73
CA LEU A 3 11.86 31.12 28.14
C LEU A 3 10.96 30.08 28.80
N LEU A 4 11.58 29.04 29.35
CA LEU A 4 10.89 27.94 30.01
C LEU A 4 10.59 28.29 31.47
N ARG A 5 9.45 27.82 31.98
CA ARG A 5 9.00 27.94 33.39
C ARG A 5 8.61 29.36 33.79
N GLU A 6 9.52 30.32 33.71
CA GLU A 6 9.21 31.71 34.04
C GLU A 6 8.18 32.26 33.04
N ARG A 7 7.16 32.97 33.57
CA ARG A 7 6.05 33.55 32.80
C ARG A 7 5.39 32.55 31.84
N THR A 8 5.49 31.25 32.13
CA THR A 8 4.84 30.20 31.34
C THR A 8 3.44 29.97 31.89
N GLN A 9 2.44 29.89 31.01
CA GLN A 9 1.07 29.58 31.43
C GLN A 9 0.29 28.85 30.35
N THR A 10 -0.52 27.88 30.77
CA THR A 10 -1.49 27.23 29.89
C THR A 10 -2.87 27.85 30.07
N ILE A 11 -3.49 28.29 28.98
CA ILE A 11 -4.85 28.83 28.92
C ILE A 11 -5.57 28.18 27.74
N ASN A 12 -6.76 27.63 27.95
CA ASN A 12 -7.56 26.95 26.92
C ASN A 12 -6.76 25.89 26.13
N ASN A 13 -5.98 25.07 26.85
CA ASN A 13 -5.08 24.05 26.28
C ASN A 13 -4.02 24.59 25.29
N ILE A 14 -3.63 25.86 25.45
CA ILE A 14 -2.52 26.49 24.72
C ILE A 14 -1.51 26.96 25.74
N THR A 15 -0.27 26.48 25.64
CA THR A 15 0.82 26.91 26.53
C THR A 15 1.54 28.09 25.93
N PHE A 16 1.62 29.19 26.68
CA PHE A 16 2.33 30.40 26.31
C PHE A 16 3.63 30.54 27.08
N PHE A 17 4.66 31.05 26.41
CA PHE A 17 5.99 31.34 26.96
C PHE A 17 6.38 32.78 26.62
N ALA A 18 7.13 33.42 27.50
CA ALA A 18 7.81 34.68 27.17
C ALA A 18 9.08 34.41 26.35
N ASP A 19 9.59 35.42 25.66
CA ASP A 19 10.96 35.40 25.15
C ASP A 19 11.97 35.79 26.24
N ASP A 20 13.18 35.23 26.21
CA ASP A 20 14.25 35.53 27.17
C ASP A 20 14.84 36.94 26.99
N SER A 21 14.75 37.49 25.78
CA SER A 21 15.45 38.73 25.40
C SER A 21 14.52 39.88 25.01
N ASP A 22 13.33 39.58 24.49
CA ASP A 22 12.36 40.55 23.97
C ASP A 22 11.06 40.50 24.78
N ASP A 23 10.85 41.52 25.62
CA ASP A 23 9.70 41.63 26.52
C ASP A 23 8.34 41.72 25.82
N LYS A 24 8.34 41.91 24.49
CA LYS A 24 7.15 41.98 23.64
C LYS A 24 6.96 40.75 22.78
N GLN A 25 7.90 39.80 22.77
CA GLN A 25 7.78 38.57 22.01
C GLN A 25 7.30 37.42 22.91
N PHE A 26 6.32 36.68 22.42
CA PHE A 26 5.74 35.53 23.11
C PHE A 26 5.63 34.33 22.18
N TRP A 27 5.70 33.15 22.76
CA TRP A 27 5.63 31.88 22.05
C TRP A 27 4.38 31.13 22.48
N TYR A 28 3.72 30.42 21.56
CA TYR A 28 2.59 29.56 21.89
C TYR A 28 2.79 28.13 21.37
N LEU A 29 2.36 27.17 22.19
CA LEU A 29 2.40 25.74 21.94
C LEU A 29 0.96 25.21 21.95
N PRO A 30 0.44 24.72 20.81
CA PRO A 30 -0.86 24.05 20.77
C PRO A 30 -0.84 22.76 21.60
N GLY A 31 -1.90 22.52 22.40
CA GLY A 31 -2.04 21.32 23.22
C GLY A 31 -2.80 20.17 22.55
N ASP A 32 -3.54 20.43 21.47
CA ASP A 32 -4.36 19.44 20.76
C ASP A 32 -3.98 19.30 19.29
N ILE A 33 -4.43 18.18 18.70
CA ILE A 33 -4.43 17.92 17.26
C ILE A 33 -5.86 17.67 16.78
N HIS A 34 -6.11 17.91 15.50
CA HIS A 34 -7.39 17.64 14.84
C HIS A 34 -7.17 17.30 13.36
N ILE A 35 -8.22 16.80 12.71
CA ILE A 35 -8.23 16.58 11.27
C ILE A 35 -8.09 17.94 10.58
N ALA A 36 -7.13 18.05 9.66
CA ALA A 36 -6.92 19.28 8.93
C ALA A 36 -8.17 19.65 8.13
N GLU A 37 -8.46 20.95 8.07
CA GLU A 37 -9.56 21.48 7.27
C GLU A 37 -9.02 22.33 6.11
N ASN A 38 -9.67 22.20 4.96
CA ASN A 38 -9.51 23.09 3.81
C ASN A 38 -10.89 23.67 3.47
N ASP A 39 -11.03 25.00 3.48
CA ASP A 39 -12.32 25.69 3.30
C ASP A 39 -13.46 25.14 4.20
N LYS A 40 -13.16 24.89 5.48
CA LYS A 40 -14.07 24.28 6.49
C LYS A 40 -14.52 22.85 6.16
N LYS A 41 -13.84 22.18 5.24
CA LYS A 41 -14.06 20.77 4.91
C LYS A 41 -12.90 19.93 5.42
N PRO A 42 -13.17 18.80 6.10
CA PRO A 42 -12.13 17.92 6.60
C PRO A 42 -11.34 17.30 5.44
N VAL A 43 -10.01 17.22 5.59
CA VAL A 43 -9.12 16.49 4.69
C VAL A 43 -9.14 15.02 5.10
N PHE A 44 -10.13 14.29 4.59
CA PHE A 44 -10.39 12.89 4.94
C PHE A 44 -11.05 12.14 3.76
N SER A 45 -10.70 10.88 3.57
CA SER A 45 -11.35 9.95 2.64
C SER A 45 -11.21 8.50 3.12
N LEU A 46 -12.32 7.76 3.11
CA LEU A 46 -12.35 6.31 3.28
C LEU A 46 -12.97 5.67 2.04
N ILE A 47 -12.20 4.83 1.35
CA ILE A 47 -12.67 4.01 0.24
C ILE A 47 -12.84 2.59 0.76
N LYS A 48 -14.06 2.08 0.81
CA LYS A 48 -14.36 0.69 1.13
C LYS A 48 -14.52 -0.08 -0.17
N TYR A 49 -13.91 -1.25 -0.28
CA TYR A 49 -14.09 -2.10 -1.45
C TYR A 49 -14.53 -3.52 -1.08
N THR A 50 -15.42 -4.07 -1.89
CA THR A 50 -16.04 -5.39 -1.69
C THR A 50 -15.96 -6.23 -2.95
N GLY A 51 -15.69 -7.52 -2.80
CA GLY A 51 -15.54 -8.49 -3.89
C GLY A 51 -15.75 -9.92 -3.40
N ASP A 52 -15.90 -10.84 -4.35
CA ASP A 52 -16.23 -12.25 -4.06
C ASP A 52 -14.97 -13.11 -3.84
N GLY A 53 -13.80 -12.64 -4.25
CA GLY A 53 -12.52 -13.35 -4.11
C GLY A 53 -11.80 -13.11 -2.79
N SER A 54 -10.89 -14.03 -2.44
CA SER A 54 -9.99 -13.86 -1.28
C SER A 54 -9.11 -12.62 -1.47
N GLY A 55 -9.08 -11.73 -0.47
CA GLY A 55 -8.32 -10.46 -0.53
C GLY A 55 -8.97 -9.33 -1.34
N GLN A 56 -10.17 -9.56 -1.90
CA GLN A 56 -10.94 -8.56 -2.65
C GLN A 56 -11.88 -7.71 -1.76
N GLN A 57 -11.62 -7.71 -0.46
CA GLN A 57 -12.36 -6.93 0.54
C GLN A 57 -11.36 -6.11 1.37
N GLY A 58 -11.76 -4.92 1.80
CA GLY A 58 -10.93 -4.06 2.63
C GLY A 58 -11.26 -2.59 2.45
N GLY A 59 -10.28 -1.73 2.76
CA GLY A 59 -10.41 -0.30 2.52
C GLY A 59 -9.10 0.43 2.32
N TYR A 60 -9.20 1.70 1.96
CA TYR A 60 -8.11 2.67 1.93
C TYR A 60 -8.55 3.92 2.67
N ILE A 61 -7.74 4.37 3.62
CA ILE A 61 -7.97 5.60 4.36
C ILE A 61 -6.89 6.62 4.02
N ASN A 62 -7.29 7.86 3.79
CA ASN A 62 -6.42 9.00 3.62
C ASN A 62 -6.92 10.15 4.49
N PHE A 63 -6.05 10.77 5.29
CA PHE A 63 -6.41 11.95 6.05
C PHE A 63 -5.17 12.78 6.41
N GLU A 64 -5.40 14.05 6.74
CA GLU A 64 -4.38 14.93 7.30
C GLU A 64 -4.78 15.34 8.71
N VAL A 65 -3.81 15.43 9.60
CA VAL A 65 -3.97 16.01 10.95
C VAL A 65 -2.97 17.13 11.14
N ASN A 66 -3.32 18.11 11.95
CA ASN A 66 -2.41 19.21 12.29
C ASN A 66 -2.68 19.78 13.69
N THR A 67 -1.84 20.73 14.11
CA THR A 67 -1.87 21.43 15.41
C THR A 67 -2.47 22.84 15.33
N SER A 68 -3.22 23.14 14.26
CA SER A 68 -3.78 24.48 14.10
C SER A 68 -4.78 24.85 15.20
N ILE A 69 -4.89 26.14 15.50
CA ILE A 69 -5.80 26.65 16.51
C ILE A 69 -6.69 27.66 15.81
N ASP A 70 -7.98 27.64 16.14
CA ASP A 70 -8.91 28.69 15.72
C ASP A 70 -8.38 30.06 16.16
N GLU A 71 -8.37 31.03 15.24
CA GLU A 71 -7.71 32.31 15.45
C GLU A 71 -8.38 33.13 16.56
N ASP A 72 -9.71 33.03 16.71
CA ASP A 72 -10.44 33.71 17.78
C ASP A 72 -10.12 33.09 19.13
N VAL A 73 -10.04 31.75 19.22
CA VAL A 73 -9.65 31.03 20.43
C VAL A 73 -8.22 31.41 20.85
N LEU A 74 -7.28 31.42 19.90
CA LEU A 74 -5.88 31.79 20.15
C LEU A 74 -5.78 33.25 20.62
N ASN A 75 -6.48 34.17 19.97
CA ASN A 75 -6.44 35.59 20.32
C ASN A 75 -7.03 35.85 21.71
N ASN A 76 -8.14 35.21 22.05
CA ASN A 76 -8.77 35.33 23.37
C ASN A 76 -7.86 34.78 24.48
N ALA A 77 -7.31 33.58 24.28
CA ALA A 77 -6.39 32.96 25.25
C ALA A 77 -5.10 33.79 25.44
N PHE A 78 -4.59 34.36 24.34
CA PHE A 78 -3.40 35.23 24.39
C PHE A 78 -3.68 36.53 25.14
N GLN A 79 -4.84 37.17 24.93
CA GLN A 79 -5.21 38.37 25.69
C GLN A 79 -5.35 38.08 27.19
N GLU A 80 -5.95 36.94 27.55
CA GLU A 80 -6.04 36.52 28.95
C GLU A 80 -4.64 36.32 29.55
N TYR A 81 -3.74 35.67 28.82
CA TYR A 81 -2.34 35.48 29.24
C TYR A 81 -1.61 36.80 29.49
N LEU A 82 -1.70 37.74 28.53
CA LEU A 82 -1.06 39.05 28.68
C LEU A 82 -1.64 39.87 29.84
N SER A 83 -2.95 39.76 30.10
CA SER A 83 -3.60 40.44 31.22
C SER A 83 -3.02 40.00 32.57
N LYS A 84 -2.70 38.70 32.72
CA LYS A 84 -2.08 38.14 33.93
C LYS A 84 -0.64 38.62 34.10
N LEU A 85 0.07 38.83 33.00
CA LEU A 85 1.42 39.41 32.99
C LEU A 85 1.45 40.95 33.05
N LYS A 86 0.28 41.61 32.99
CA LYS A 86 0.15 43.07 32.93
C LYS A 86 0.90 43.71 31.75
N VAL A 87 0.91 43.02 30.60
CA VAL A 87 1.53 43.49 29.35
C VAL A 87 0.46 44.10 28.44
N ASP A 88 0.76 45.22 27.77
CA ASP A 88 -0.15 45.84 26.80
C ASP A 88 -0.29 44.96 25.54
N PRO A 89 -1.49 44.41 25.24
CA PRO A 89 -1.72 43.58 24.07
C PRO A 89 -1.37 44.24 22.74
N LYS A 90 -1.38 45.57 22.64
CA LYS A 90 -1.06 46.30 21.41
C LYS A 90 0.42 46.20 21.02
N THR A 91 1.28 45.91 21.98
CA THR A 91 2.74 45.87 21.77
C THR A 91 3.27 44.44 21.65
N ALA A 92 2.47 43.45 22.06
CA ALA A 92 2.86 42.06 22.12
C ALA A 92 2.74 41.35 20.75
N ARG A 93 3.75 40.55 20.43
CA ARG A 93 3.79 39.65 19.27
C ARG A 93 3.73 38.21 19.74
N LYS A 94 3.07 37.36 18.97
CA LYS A 94 3.02 35.91 19.23
C LYS A 94 3.53 35.13 18.04
N THR A 95 4.30 34.08 18.30
CA THR A 95 4.79 33.14 17.29
C THR A 95 4.64 31.72 17.81
N GLN A 96 4.40 30.75 16.92
CA GLN A 96 4.34 29.36 17.34
C GLN A 96 5.73 28.87 17.76
N VAL A 97 5.79 28.00 18.76
CA VAL A 97 7.01 27.26 19.11
C VAL A 97 7.48 26.46 17.88
N MET A 98 8.76 26.62 17.53
CA MET A 98 9.43 25.80 16.52
C MET A 98 9.89 24.48 17.12
N PHE A 99 9.71 23.39 16.38
CA PHE A 99 10.06 22.04 16.84
C PHE A 99 11.36 21.59 16.19
N ASP A 100 12.24 20.96 16.98
CA ASP A 100 13.54 20.46 16.55
C ASP A 100 13.43 19.08 15.89
N LYS A 101 12.54 18.23 16.43
CA LYS A 101 12.26 16.87 15.96
C LYS A 101 10.80 16.52 16.24
N GLY A 102 10.29 15.56 15.49
CA GLY A 102 8.98 15.00 15.77
C GLY A 102 8.69 13.70 15.05
N THR A 103 7.89 12.86 15.70
CA THR A 103 7.30 11.66 15.10
C THR A 103 5.78 11.70 15.29
N VAL A 104 5.05 10.99 14.45
CA VAL A 104 3.60 10.90 14.55
C VAL A 104 3.11 9.49 14.27
N ASN A 105 2.24 9.00 15.14
CA ASN A 105 1.75 7.63 15.09
C ASN A 105 0.23 7.63 14.98
N PHE A 106 -0.28 6.82 14.06
CA PHE A 106 -1.70 6.53 13.91
C PHE A 106 -1.98 5.10 14.35
N PHE A 107 -2.97 4.96 15.22
CA PHE A 107 -3.39 3.69 15.81
C PHE A 107 -4.85 3.41 15.43
N VAL A 108 -5.10 2.26 14.80
CA VAL A 108 -6.45 1.76 14.53
C VAL A 108 -6.73 0.62 15.49
N LEU A 109 -7.84 0.69 16.23
CA LEU A 109 -8.24 -0.38 17.14
C LEU A 109 -8.65 -1.63 16.33
N GLY A 110 -8.03 -2.77 16.63
CA GLY A 110 -8.46 -4.09 16.16
C GLY A 110 -9.54 -4.70 17.06
N ALA A 111 -10.34 -5.62 16.52
CA ALA A 111 -11.42 -6.30 17.26
C ALA A 111 -10.94 -7.14 18.47
N GLU A 112 -9.66 -7.52 18.51
CA GLU A 112 -9.06 -8.37 19.56
C GLU A 112 -7.97 -7.65 20.39
N GLY A 113 -8.10 -6.35 20.62
CA GLY A 113 -7.51 -5.70 21.79
C GLY A 113 -5.97 -5.56 21.90
N THR A 114 -5.12 -6.17 21.05
CA THR A 114 -3.65 -6.06 21.27
C THR A 114 -2.73 -5.96 20.06
N ASN A 115 -3.18 -6.06 18.80
CA ASN A 115 -2.30 -5.89 17.63
C ASN A 115 -2.86 -4.87 16.63
N GLY A 116 -2.96 -3.60 17.02
CA GLY A 116 -3.21 -2.51 16.08
C GLY A 116 -2.00 -2.35 15.15
N GLU A 117 -2.22 -2.44 13.84
CA GLU A 117 -1.16 -2.24 12.85
C GLU A 117 -0.74 -0.76 12.86
N LEU A 118 0.53 -0.49 13.19
CA LEU A 118 1.09 0.85 13.24
C LEU A 118 1.26 1.38 11.82
N ILE A 119 0.44 2.35 11.44
CA ILE A 119 0.65 3.14 10.23
C ILE A 119 1.34 4.43 10.68
N SER A 120 2.67 4.43 10.72
CA SER A 120 3.45 5.59 11.16
C SER A 120 3.83 6.48 9.97
N ALA A 121 3.65 7.79 10.12
CA ALA A 121 4.36 8.75 9.28
C ALA A 121 5.63 9.15 10.05
N GLN A 122 6.80 9.00 9.42
CA GLN A 122 8.09 9.11 10.12
C GLN A 122 8.32 10.50 10.75
N SER A 123 7.74 11.57 10.20
CA SER A 123 7.82 12.92 10.78
C SER A 123 6.68 13.84 10.28
N PRO A 124 6.08 14.69 11.13
CA PRO A 124 5.23 15.79 10.68
C PRO A 124 6.07 16.87 10.00
N SER A 125 5.44 17.92 9.46
CA SER A 125 6.17 19.00 8.78
C SER A 125 7.16 19.76 9.66
N LEU A 126 7.00 19.79 10.98
CA LEU A 126 7.82 20.56 11.95
C LEU A 126 7.85 22.09 11.71
N PHE A 127 7.01 22.59 10.79
CA PHE A 127 6.81 24.01 10.54
C PHE A 127 5.32 24.33 10.38
N GLY A 128 4.98 25.60 10.56
CA GLY A 128 3.60 26.08 10.42
C GLY A 128 2.66 25.30 11.35
N LYS A 129 1.62 24.68 10.77
CA LYS A 129 0.59 23.94 11.53
C LYS A 129 1.05 22.54 11.97
N ASN A 130 2.29 22.13 11.71
CA ASN A 130 2.80 20.77 11.93
C ASN A 130 1.90 19.68 11.33
N SER A 131 1.44 19.89 10.09
CA SER A 131 0.64 18.90 9.39
C SER A 131 1.36 17.57 9.21
N ALA A 132 0.62 16.47 9.30
CA ALA A 132 1.02 15.12 8.93
C ALA A 132 -0.08 14.44 8.12
N ILE A 133 0.32 13.74 7.06
CA ILE A 133 -0.59 13.05 6.13
C ILE A 133 -0.46 11.54 6.33
N PHE A 134 -1.60 10.87 6.42
CA PHE A 134 -1.71 9.43 6.58
C PHE A 134 -2.39 8.81 5.36
N SER A 135 -1.82 7.72 4.87
CA SER A 135 -2.41 6.87 3.84
C SER A 135 -2.18 5.41 4.21
N ALA A 136 -3.26 4.64 4.31
CA ALA A 136 -3.17 3.24 4.72
C ALA A 136 -4.14 2.34 3.95
N LYS A 137 -3.69 1.11 3.69
CA LYS A 137 -4.58 0.01 3.34
C LYS A 137 -5.15 -0.58 4.63
N LEU A 138 -6.43 -0.90 4.62
CA LEU A 138 -7.17 -1.46 5.73
C LEU A 138 -7.60 -2.89 5.44
N THR A 139 -7.59 -3.74 6.46
CA THR A 139 -8.25 -5.05 6.41
C THR A 139 -9.78 -4.87 6.33
N PRO A 140 -10.54 -5.91 5.96
CA PRO A 140 -12.01 -5.87 5.98
C PRO A 140 -12.57 -5.43 7.34
N GLU A 141 -12.02 -5.94 8.44
CA GLU A 141 -12.45 -5.64 9.80
C GLU A 141 -12.16 -4.17 10.15
N GLN A 142 -10.95 -3.69 9.86
CA GLN A 142 -10.57 -2.29 10.09
C GLN A 142 -11.42 -1.32 9.27
N ALA A 143 -11.75 -1.67 8.01
CA ALA A 143 -12.61 -0.85 7.16
C ALA A 143 -14.04 -0.73 7.73
N VAL A 144 -14.59 -1.81 8.28
CA VAL A 144 -15.91 -1.80 8.94
C VAL A 144 -15.88 -1.02 10.26
N ILE A 145 -14.82 -1.17 11.07
CA ILE A 145 -14.63 -0.42 12.32
C ILE A 145 -14.54 1.09 12.04
N LEU A 146 -13.76 1.50 11.02
CA LEU A 146 -13.64 2.90 10.62
C LEU A 146 -14.91 3.43 9.94
N GLU A 147 -15.65 2.60 9.22
CA GLU A 147 -16.99 2.96 8.72
C GLU A 147 -17.97 3.25 9.87
N ALA A 148 -17.92 2.46 10.96
CA ALA A 148 -18.74 2.71 12.14
C ALA A 148 -18.43 4.07 12.80
N ALA A 149 -17.20 4.58 12.67
CA ALA A 149 -16.80 5.91 13.14
C ALA A 149 -17.66 7.06 12.56
N PHE A 150 -18.22 6.86 11.36
CA PHE A 150 -19.11 7.86 10.74
C PHE A 150 -20.50 7.91 11.39
N ASN A 151 -20.91 6.84 12.09
CA ASN A 151 -22.26 6.67 12.62
C ASN A 151 -22.32 6.74 14.16
N GLN A 152 -21.19 6.60 14.86
CA GLN A 152 -21.14 6.57 16.32
C GLN A 152 -20.15 7.61 16.86
N ALA A 153 -20.47 8.19 18.03
CA ALA A 153 -19.62 9.15 18.75
C ALA A 153 -18.38 8.50 19.42
N GLN A 154 -18.24 7.18 19.34
CA GLN A 154 -17.05 6.49 19.86
C GLN A 154 -15.94 6.52 18.83
N ALA A 155 -14.72 6.76 19.28
CA ALA A 155 -13.59 7.10 18.42
C ALA A 155 -12.69 5.87 18.19
N PRO A 156 -12.74 5.22 17.01
CA PRO A 156 -12.10 3.93 16.78
C PRO A 156 -10.61 4.00 16.45
N ALA A 157 -10.05 5.21 16.33
CA ALA A 157 -8.66 5.41 15.99
C ALA A 157 -8.08 6.63 16.70
N ALA A 158 -6.77 6.61 16.96
CA ALA A 158 -6.06 7.65 17.68
C ALA A 158 -4.82 8.11 16.92
N VAL A 159 -4.48 9.38 17.05
CA VAL A 159 -3.21 9.93 16.58
C VAL A 159 -2.47 10.52 17.77
N ALA A 160 -1.17 10.29 17.82
CA ALA A 160 -0.28 10.89 18.81
C ALA A 160 0.96 11.45 18.13
N TYR A 161 1.29 12.70 18.44
CA TYR A 161 2.55 13.32 18.08
C TYR A 161 3.53 13.15 19.23
N ASN A 162 4.81 13.05 18.91
CA ASN A 162 5.90 13.18 19.87
C ASN A 162 6.87 14.21 19.31
N LEU A 163 6.76 15.44 19.80
CA LEU A 163 7.51 16.60 19.34
C LEU A 163 8.54 17.01 20.38
N SER A 164 9.70 17.50 19.95
CA SER A 164 10.69 18.11 20.84
C SER A 164 10.96 19.56 20.45
N PHE A 165 11.09 20.44 21.43
CA PHE A 165 11.44 21.85 21.22
C PHE A 165 12.46 22.31 22.27
N THR A 166 13.29 23.28 21.91
CA THR A 166 14.36 23.78 22.79
C THR A 166 14.01 25.16 23.34
N GLY A 167 14.21 25.34 24.64
CA GLY A 167 14.03 26.61 25.32
C GLY A 167 15.12 26.87 26.36
N ILE A 168 15.24 28.12 26.80
CA ILE A 168 16.20 28.53 27.83
C ILE A 168 15.52 28.50 29.18
N THR A 169 16.21 27.99 30.21
CA THR A 169 15.77 28.16 31.60
C THR A 169 16.19 29.53 32.14
N PRO A 170 15.44 30.11 33.09
CA PRO A 170 15.82 31.35 33.75
C PRO A 170 17.21 31.20 34.39
N ALA A 171 17.92 32.31 34.47
CA ALA A 171 19.20 32.41 35.14
C ALA A 171 19.03 32.08 36.64
N LEU A 172 19.42 30.87 37.07
CA LEU A 172 19.48 30.59 38.51
C LEU A 172 20.70 31.32 39.08
N LYS A 173 20.48 32.23 40.03
CA LYS A 173 21.55 32.87 40.80
C LYS A 173 21.76 32.17 42.13
N VAL A 174 22.87 31.44 42.25
CA VAL A 174 23.31 30.81 43.51
C VAL A 174 24.55 31.50 44.01
N GLU A 175 24.48 31.94 45.27
CA GLU A 175 25.59 32.40 46.07
C GLU A 175 25.93 31.32 47.10
N VAL A 176 27.05 30.64 46.89
CA VAL A 176 27.60 29.69 47.88
C VAL A 176 28.70 30.39 48.64
N GLU A 177 28.63 30.34 49.96
CA GLU A 177 29.72 30.74 50.85
C GLU A 177 30.10 29.54 51.71
N ALA A 178 31.35 29.09 51.61
CA ALA A 178 31.85 27.97 52.39
C ALA A 178 33.17 28.28 53.09
N LYS A 179 33.27 27.86 54.36
CA LYS A 179 34.53 27.87 55.13
C LYS A 179 35.35 26.63 54.80
N LEU A 180 36.34 26.80 53.93
CA LEU A 180 37.12 25.70 53.35
C LEU A 180 37.74 24.77 54.41
N GLU A 181 38.34 25.34 55.45
CA GLU A 181 38.95 24.59 56.57
C GLU A 181 37.95 23.68 57.28
N SER A 182 36.72 24.16 57.46
CA SER A 182 35.64 23.38 58.07
C SER A 182 35.14 22.26 57.16
N LEU A 183 35.03 22.52 55.86
CA LEU A 183 34.71 21.49 54.87
C LEU A 183 35.76 20.37 54.93
N TYR A 184 37.06 20.71 54.84
CA TYR A 184 38.14 19.74 54.92
C TYR A 184 38.10 18.89 56.18
N LYS A 185 38.00 19.54 57.35
CA LYS A 185 38.03 18.82 58.63
C LYS A 185 36.89 17.81 58.75
N GLU A 186 35.69 18.16 58.29
CA GLU A 186 34.53 17.25 58.38
C GLU A 186 34.61 16.11 57.35
N PHE A 187 35.10 16.37 56.15
CA PHE A 187 35.35 15.33 55.16
C PHE A 187 36.48 14.37 55.59
N ASP A 188 37.59 14.89 56.13
CA ASP A 188 38.70 14.09 56.67
C ASP A 188 38.25 13.24 57.86
N LEU A 189 37.45 13.81 58.78
CA LEU A 189 36.86 13.06 59.90
C LEU A 189 35.94 11.92 59.46
N LYS A 190 35.21 12.08 58.34
CA LYS A 190 34.23 11.08 57.88
C LYS A 190 34.80 10.02 56.96
N PHE A 191 35.81 10.37 56.18
CA PHE A 191 36.33 9.49 55.13
C PHE A 191 37.83 9.16 55.27
N GLY A 192 38.56 9.85 56.14
CA GLY A 192 40.02 9.73 56.28
C GLY A 192 40.80 10.39 55.14
N ALA A 193 42.13 10.45 55.29
CA ALA A 193 43.02 11.17 54.37
C ALA A 193 43.14 10.56 52.96
N ASN A 194 42.81 9.27 52.78
CA ASN A 194 42.86 8.56 51.50
C ASN A 194 41.56 7.76 51.31
N ILE A 195 40.81 8.11 50.25
CA ILE A 195 39.57 7.41 49.88
C ILE A 195 39.88 6.55 48.64
N PRO A 196 39.93 5.21 48.75
CA PRO A 196 40.03 4.35 47.57
C PRO A 196 38.72 4.42 46.79
N ILE A 197 38.76 4.69 45.47
CA ILE A 197 37.57 4.61 44.61
C ILE A 197 37.41 3.15 44.15
N PRO A 198 36.36 2.42 44.57
CA PRO A 198 36.02 1.15 43.95
C PRO A 198 35.43 1.42 42.55
N VAL A 199 35.51 0.44 41.65
CA VAL A 199 35.04 0.52 40.25
C VAL A 199 33.58 1.03 40.16
N GLU A 200 32.82 0.88 41.23
CA GLU A 200 31.54 1.55 41.48
C GLU A 200 31.60 2.29 42.82
N THR A 201 31.27 3.58 42.88
CA THR A 201 31.15 4.32 44.15
C THR A 201 30.04 3.67 44.99
N PRO A 202 30.34 3.06 46.15
CA PRO A 202 29.33 2.39 46.95
C PRO A 202 28.32 3.41 47.47
N ALA A 203 27.05 3.03 47.57
CA ALA A 203 25.98 3.92 48.05
C ALA A 203 26.29 4.56 49.43
N SER A 204 27.11 3.89 50.25
CA SER A 204 27.61 4.41 51.53
C SER A 204 28.47 5.67 51.42
N PHE A 205 29.18 5.85 50.31
CA PHE A 205 29.96 7.07 50.04
C PHE A 205 29.02 8.28 49.91
N TRP A 206 27.98 8.16 49.09
CA TRP A 206 26.99 9.22 48.89
C TRP A 206 26.21 9.52 50.17
N LEU A 207 25.83 8.50 50.94
CA LEU A 207 25.21 8.68 52.25
C LEU A 207 26.13 9.42 53.25
N GLY A 208 27.41 9.08 53.26
CA GLY A 208 28.42 9.79 54.05
C GLY A 208 28.61 11.23 53.60
N PHE A 209 28.61 11.46 52.29
CA PHE A 209 28.83 12.77 51.68
C PHE A 209 27.66 13.69 52.03
N ASP A 210 26.44 13.20 51.86
CA ASP A 210 25.22 13.89 52.27
C ASP A 210 25.21 14.19 53.77
N SER A 211 25.73 13.28 54.60
CA SER A 211 25.85 13.52 56.05
C SER A 211 26.81 14.67 56.37
N VAL A 212 27.95 14.75 55.68
CA VAL A 212 28.92 15.84 55.83
C VAL A 212 28.30 17.17 55.42
N ILE A 213 27.71 17.23 54.23
CA ILE A 213 27.06 18.45 53.71
C ILE A 213 25.95 18.93 54.64
N LYS A 214 25.08 18.03 55.11
CA LYS A 214 24.01 18.37 56.08
C LYS A 214 24.58 18.93 57.38
N LYS A 215 25.65 18.35 57.92
CA LYS A 215 26.29 18.84 59.15
C LYS A 215 26.90 20.22 58.95
N LEU A 216 27.56 20.47 57.82
CA LEU A 216 28.16 21.77 57.51
C LEU A 216 27.13 22.88 57.29
N GLN A 217 25.96 22.53 56.76
CA GLN A 217 24.81 23.43 56.67
C GLN A 217 24.23 23.75 58.05
N GLN A 218 24.03 22.74 58.90
CA GLN A 218 23.56 22.91 60.28
C GLN A 218 24.49 23.81 61.10
N ASP A 219 25.79 23.63 60.94
CA ASP A 219 26.83 24.42 61.63
C ASP A 219 27.05 25.82 61.02
N GLN A 220 26.29 26.21 59.98
CA GLN A 220 26.47 27.45 59.20
C GLN A 220 27.90 27.65 58.66
N LYS A 221 28.60 26.55 58.38
CA LYS A 221 29.95 26.53 57.77
C LYS A 221 29.89 26.38 56.25
N LEU A 222 28.75 25.97 55.72
CA LEU A 222 28.34 26.00 54.32
C LEU A 222 26.99 26.72 54.23
N ILE A 223 26.99 27.91 53.66
CA ILE A 223 25.79 28.73 53.46
C ILE A 223 25.51 28.76 51.96
N ILE A 224 24.32 28.28 51.56
CA ILE A 224 23.87 28.29 50.18
C ILE A 224 22.68 29.24 50.11
N LYS A 225 22.85 30.39 49.46
CA LYS A 225 21.81 31.38 49.22
C LYS A 225 21.40 31.29 47.76
N VAL A 226 20.12 30.98 47.52
CA VAL A 226 19.51 31.11 46.20
C VAL A 226 18.85 32.49 46.16
N THR A 227 19.48 33.44 45.49
CA THR A 227 19.12 34.88 45.58
C THR A 227 17.93 35.23 44.69
N GLU A 228 17.63 34.40 43.69
CA GLU A 228 16.43 34.49 42.86
C GLU A 228 15.79 33.09 42.78
N SER A 229 14.58 32.96 43.34
CA SER A 229 13.74 31.77 43.21
C SER A 229 12.31 32.25 42.96
N MET A 230 11.58 31.52 42.11
CA MET A 230 10.19 31.86 41.80
C MET A 230 9.27 31.61 43.00
N PRO A 231 8.19 32.40 43.19
CA PRO A 231 7.23 32.17 44.26
C PRO A 231 6.43 30.86 44.03
N GLY A 232 6.19 30.10 45.11
CA GLY A 232 5.31 28.92 45.14
C GLY A 232 6.04 27.58 45.35
N ASP A 233 5.32 26.49 45.14
CA ASP A 233 5.74 25.09 45.43
C ASP A 233 6.93 24.60 44.58
N GLN A 234 7.35 25.38 43.57
CA GLN A 234 8.54 25.13 42.75
C GLN A 234 9.85 25.63 43.39
N ALA A 235 9.76 26.52 44.40
CA ALA A 235 10.93 27.02 45.12
C ALA A 235 11.69 25.91 45.87
N GLU A 236 11.00 24.88 46.35
CA GLU A 236 11.66 23.74 47.03
C GLU A 236 12.45 22.86 46.07
N LYS A 237 11.90 22.58 44.88
CA LYS A 237 12.59 21.80 43.84
C LYS A 237 13.78 22.55 43.25
N GLU A 238 13.67 23.87 43.09
CA GLU A 238 14.80 24.73 42.68
C GLU A 238 15.90 24.74 43.73
N LYS A 239 15.55 24.78 45.02
CA LYS A 239 16.50 24.63 46.12
C LYS A 239 17.16 23.26 46.12
N GLU A 240 16.41 22.17 45.94
CA GLU A 240 16.98 20.82 45.86
C GLU A 240 17.96 20.68 44.69
N TRP A 241 17.61 21.23 43.52
CA TRP A 241 18.51 21.24 42.37
C TRP A 241 19.76 22.10 42.62
N ALA A 242 19.61 23.31 43.15
CA ALA A 242 20.73 24.17 43.51
C ALA A 242 21.65 23.48 44.53
N LEU A 243 21.07 22.79 45.52
CA LEU A 243 21.80 21.99 46.50
C LEU A 243 22.60 20.87 45.82
N GLN A 244 21.98 20.14 44.88
CA GLN A 244 22.64 19.06 44.16
C GLN A 244 23.80 19.57 43.29
N PHE A 245 23.60 20.69 42.58
CA PHE A 245 24.66 21.35 41.80
C PHE A 245 25.84 21.78 42.68
N VAL A 246 25.58 22.40 43.82
CA VAL A 246 26.63 22.84 44.76
C VAL A 246 27.40 21.65 45.33
N LYS A 247 26.72 20.53 45.62
CA LYS A 247 27.36 19.28 46.04
C LYS A 247 28.36 18.77 44.99
N GLU A 248 27.96 18.77 43.72
CA GLU A 248 28.82 18.33 42.62
C GLU A 248 30.04 19.25 42.42
N GLU A 249 29.87 20.58 42.53
CA GLU A 249 30.99 21.52 42.42
C GLU A 249 31.94 21.47 43.62
N ILE A 250 31.42 21.30 44.84
CA ILE A 250 32.27 21.00 46.01
C ILE A 250 33.05 19.72 45.72
N LEU A 251 32.38 18.65 45.29
CA LEU A 251 33.06 17.39 44.97
C LEU A 251 34.20 17.60 43.95
N LYS A 252 33.96 18.29 42.83
CA LYS A 252 34.99 18.58 41.82
C LYS A 252 36.16 19.42 42.34
N SER A 253 35.87 20.41 43.19
CA SER A 253 36.88 21.34 43.70
C SER A 253 37.79 20.73 44.78
N PHE A 254 37.26 19.80 45.59
CA PHE A 254 37.97 19.19 46.72
C PHE A 254 38.68 17.88 46.36
N PHE A 255 38.21 17.22 45.30
CA PHE A 255 38.65 15.90 44.91
C PHE A 255 39.21 15.95 43.48
N THR A 256 40.54 15.93 43.38
CA THR A 256 41.22 15.76 42.10
C THR A 256 41.65 14.31 41.95
N ALA A 257 41.32 13.69 40.83
CA ALA A 257 41.78 12.35 40.50
C ALA A 257 43.29 12.40 40.22
N SER A 258 44.09 11.67 41.00
CA SER A 258 45.51 11.48 40.71
C SER A 258 45.78 10.04 40.29
N LEU A 259 46.54 9.86 39.21
CA LEU A 259 47.04 8.56 38.76
C LEU A 259 48.38 8.30 39.43
N SER A 260 48.48 7.24 40.24
CA SER A 260 49.78 6.68 40.62
C SER A 260 50.24 5.77 39.49
N PRO A 261 51.35 6.08 38.78
CA PRO A 261 51.87 5.20 37.73
C PRO A 261 52.44 3.94 38.41
N ASN A 262 51.82 2.79 38.18
CA ASN A 262 52.35 1.51 38.63
C ASN A 262 53.13 0.83 37.49
N ASP A 263 54.22 0.16 37.89
CA ASP A 263 55.25 -0.54 37.13
C ASP A 263 55.00 -0.84 35.63
N ASP A 264 56.05 -0.58 34.87
CA ASP A 264 56.21 -0.69 33.42
C ASP A 264 55.68 -2.00 32.82
N SER A 265 54.39 -2.06 32.47
CA SER A 265 53.89 -2.83 31.31
C SER A 265 52.38 -2.66 31.11
N ASN A 266 51.94 -1.55 30.51
CA ASN A 266 50.77 -1.66 29.63
C ASN A 266 50.58 -0.49 28.66
N THR A 267 50.54 -0.81 27.37
CA THR A 267 50.15 0.04 26.25
C THR A 267 48.63 0.05 26.11
N GLN A 268 47.91 0.96 26.78
CA GLN A 268 46.50 1.31 26.48
C GLN A 268 45.92 2.45 27.36
N ALA A 269 46.62 3.58 27.45
CA ALA A 269 46.11 4.77 28.16
C ALA A 269 45.02 5.50 27.33
N LYS A 270 43.74 5.22 27.58
CA LYS A 270 42.63 6.15 27.31
C LYS A 270 42.26 6.84 28.63
N SER A 271 42.11 8.17 28.61
CA SER A 271 41.89 9.00 29.80
C SER A 271 40.52 8.73 30.44
N ALA A 272 40.45 8.77 31.78
CA ALA A 272 39.24 8.53 32.57
C ALA A 272 38.01 9.39 32.16
N SER A 273 38.23 10.52 31.50
CA SER A 273 37.17 11.38 30.95
C SER A 273 36.37 10.72 29.81
N SER A 274 36.97 9.84 29.01
CA SER A 274 36.23 9.13 27.95
C SER A 274 35.36 8.00 28.51
N SER A 275 35.79 7.37 29.60
CA SER A 275 35.07 6.27 30.24
C SER A 275 33.79 6.74 30.96
N ILE A 276 33.81 7.96 31.49
CA ILE A 276 32.64 8.63 32.10
C ILE A 276 31.65 9.09 31.02
N LEU A 277 32.14 9.49 29.85
CA LEU A 277 31.30 9.85 28.72
C LEU A 277 30.61 8.61 28.13
N ASP A 278 31.32 7.48 28.02
CA ASP A 278 30.76 6.21 27.55
C ASP A 278 29.73 5.62 28.53
N SER A 279 29.91 5.78 29.86
CA SER A 279 28.93 5.34 30.84
C SER A 279 27.66 6.20 30.88
N LEU A 280 27.78 7.50 30.56
CA LEU A 280 26.63 8.38 30.38
C LEU A 280 25.86 8.06 29.07
N ILE A 281 26.57 7.65 28.01
CA ILE A 281 25.98 7.23 26.73
C ILE A 281 25.35 5.84 26.82
N ALA A 282 25.85 4.96 27.70
CA ALA A 282 25.33 3.60 27.86
C ALA A 282 24.04 3.49 28.69
N SER A 283 23.51 4.60 29.23
CA SER A 283 22.26 4.60 30.00
C SER A 283 20.98 4.47 29.15
N ASP A 284 21.12 4.37 27.82
CA ASP A 284 20.02 4.29 26.84
C ASP A 284 19.73 2.88 26.28
N LYS A 285 20.09 1.79 26.98
CA LYS A 285 19.61 0.43 26.64
C LYS A 285 19.25 -0.39 27.87
N LYS A 286 18.00 -0.87 27.93
CA LYS A 286 17.59 -1.97 28.80
C LYS A 286 17.60 -3.30 28.05
N GLU A 287 18.34 -4.23 28.65
CA GLU A 287 18.11 -5.67 28.89
C GLU A 287 17.55 -6.54 27.76
N ASP A 288 18.31 -7.58 27.38
CA ASP A 288 17.88 -8.96 27.63
C ASP A 288 19.05 -9.98 27.60
N GLU A 289 19.00 -10.83 28.63
CA GLU A 289 19.46 -12.21 28.85
C GLU A 289 20.92 -12.73 28.70
N GLU A 290 21.22 -13.52 29.74
CA GLU A 290 22.25 -14.50 30.05
C GLU A 290 23.31 -14.91 29.01
N GLY A 291 24.56 -14.94 29.52
CA GLY A 291 25.52 -15.98 29.20
C GLY A 291 26.72 -15.54 28.38
N GLY A 292 27.84 -15.25 29.05
CA GLY A 292 29.13 -15.19 28.36
C GLY A 292 30.18 -14.34 29.04
N LYS A 293 31.09 -15.00 29.77
CA LYS A 293 32.33 -14.41 30.28
C LYS A 293 33.15 -13.76 29.16
N GLY A 294 33.72 -12.60 29.45
CA GLY A 294 34.98 -12.17 28.86
C GLY A 294 35.00 -10.75 28.32
N GLY A 295 35.47 -9.81 29.14
CA GLY A 295 35.76 -8.45 28.69
C GLY A 295 36.60 -7.72 29.73
N LEU A 296 37.92 -7.85 29.58
CA LEU A 296 39.00 -7.17 30.30
C LEU A 296 38.63 -5.76 30.83
N PHE A 297 38.58 -5.60 32.16
CA PHE A 297 38.64 -4.27 32.80
C PHE A 297 40.05 -4.04 33.36
N PRO A 298 40.76 -2.98 32.93
CA PRO A 298 42.07 -2.63 33.48
C PRO A 298 41.92 -2.16 34.94
N SER A 299 42.71 -2.76 35.83
CA SER A 299 42.88 -2.33 37.20
C SER A 299 43.74 -1.07 37.25
N ALA A 300 43.11 0.09 37.24
CA ALA A 300 43.69 1.35 37.69
C ALA A 300 42.86 1.83 38.88
N SER A 301 43.35 1.64 40.11
CA SER A 301 42.75 2.25 41.28
C SER A 301 43.03 3.75 41.23
N LEU A 302 42.00 4.55 40.96
CA LEU A 302 42.04 5.99 41.12
C LEU A 302 42.01 6.29 42.62
N GLU A 303 43.02 7.01 43.11
CA GLU A 303 42.99 7.58 44.46
C GLU A 303 42.59 9.04 44.36
N ILE A 304 41.60 9.41 45.16
CA ILE A 304 41.24 10.80 45.36
C ILE A 304 42.19 11.39 46.40
N LYS A 305 43.06 12.32 45.98
CA LYS A 305 43.86 13.08 46.92
C LYS A 305 43.09 14.32 47.37
N MET A 306 42.84 14.42 48.67
CA MET A 306 42.27 15.61 49.26
C MET A 306 43.29 16.76 49.17
N VAL A 307 42.92 17.86 48.51
CA VAL A 307 43.82 19.01 48.35
C VAL A 307 43.87 19.80 49.66
N ARG A 308 44.87 19.59 50.51
CA ARG A 308 44.97 20.35 51.77
C ARG A 308 45.35 21.81 51.48
N ILE A 309 44.40 22.73 51.68
CA ILE A 309 44.64 24.18 51.60
C ILE A 309 44.71 24.71 53.03
N GLU A 310 45.88 25.19 53.46
CA GLU A 310 46.13 25.68 54.82
C GLU A 310 45.67 27.14 55.06
N GLU A 311 44.95 27.74 54.10
CA GLU A 311 44.45 29.11 54.21
C GLU A 311 42.94 29.15 54.47
N THR A 312 42.51 29.95 55.44
CA THR A 312 41.09 30.27 55.70
C THR A 312 40.51 31.09 54.53
N LYS A 313 40.10 30.43 53.46
CA LYS A 313 39.44 31.07 52.31
C LYS A 313 37.92 30.85 52.36
N ALA A 314 37.17 31.92 52.09
CA ALA A 314 35.77 31.83 51.73
C ALA A 314 35.67 31.54 50.24
N LEU A 315 35.03 30.44 49.88
CA LEU A 315 34.75 30.11 48.48
C LEU A 315 33.42 30.78 48.11
N ASN A 316 33.47 31.83 47.29
CA ASN A 316 32.30 32.55 46.81
C ASN A 316 32.15 32.30 45.31
N PHE A 317 31.12 31.55 44.91
CA PHE A 317 30.74 31.42 43.51
C PHE A 317 29.42 32.14 43.28
N ASN A 318 29.43 33.07 42.32
CA ASN A 318 28.22 33.60 41.70
C ASN A 318 28.02 32.85 40.40
N TYR A 319 27.05 31.93 40.38
CA TYR A 319 26.72 31.20 39.17
C TYR A 319 25.43 31.77 38.59
N ILE A 320 25.49 32.21 37.34
CA ILE A 320 24.34 32.58 36.52
C ILE A 320 24.40 31.66 35.32
N SER A 321 23.46 30.71 35.23
CA SER A 321 23.42 29.74 34.14
C SER A 321 22.05 29.68 33.52
N SER A 322 21.94 30.23 32.32
CA SER A 322 20.90 29.94 31.35
C SER A 322 21.35 28.75 30.50
N GLN A 323 20.69 27.60 30.62
CA GLN A 323 20.94 26.45 29.76
C GLN A 323 19.80 26.28 28.77
N ALA A 324 20.15 25.98 27.53
CA ALA A 324 19.20 25.48 26.55
C ALA A 324 18.87 24.03 26.91
N ILE A 325 17.60 23.76 27.19
CA ILE A 325 17.11 22.41 27.47
C ILE A 325 16.02 22.04 26.46
N THR A 326 16.02 20.78 26.05
CA THR A 326 14.97 20.22 25.19
C THR A 326 13.80 19.77 26.05
N GLN A 327 12.59 20.09 25.60
CA GLN A 327 11.32 19.69 26.18
C GLN A 327 10.52 18.86 25.17
N ALA A 328 9.68 17.96 25.69
CA ALA A 328 8.77 17.15 24.88
C ALA A 328 7.35 17.73 24.90
N ALA A 329 6.67 17.68 23.76
CA ALA A 329 5.25 17.97 23.60
C ALA A 329 4.57 16.78 22.90
N VAL A 330 3.53 16.22 23.53
CA VAL A 330 2.88 14.98 23.07
C VAL A 330 1.38 15.20 22.84
N PRO A 331 0.98 16.06 21.88
CA PRO A 331 -0.44 16.28 21.63
C PRO A 331 -1.04 15.03 20.98
N GLN A 332 -2.20 14.62 21.47
CA GLN A 332 -2.87 13.38 21.08
C GLN A 332 -4.38 13.60 21.01
N ASN A 333 -5.03 12.95 20.06
CA ASN A 333 -6.48 13.00 19.95
C ASN A 333 -7.03 11.75 19.23
N PHE A 334 -8.31 11.47 19.43
CA PHE A 334 -9.00 10.42 18.69
C PHE A 334 -9.66 10.97 17.42
N ILE A 335 -9.80 10.11 16.41
CA ILE A 335 -10.57 10.36 15.19
C ILE A 335 -11.98 9.79 15.39
N GLY A 336 -12.88 10.58 15.99
CA GLY A 336 -14.31 10.25 16.17
C GLY A 336 -15.23 11.19 15.37
N SER A 337 -16.53 10.90 15.27
CA SER A 337 -17.49 11.64 14.43
C SER A 337 -17.58 13.15 14.73
N ASP A 338 -17.49 13.56 16.00
CA ASP A 338 -17.52 14.99 16.39
C ASP A 338 -16.31 15.77 15.87
N ILE A 339 -15.19 15.08 15.64
CA ILE A 339 -13.93 15.64 15.12
C ILE A 339 -13.83 15.46 13.61
N LEU A 340 -14.38 14.37 13.06
CA LEU A 340 -14.38 14.10 11.63
C LEU A 340 -15.19 15.14 10.85
N ARG A 341 -16.31 15.65 11.41
CA ARG A 341 -17.23 16.60 10.74
C ARG A 341 -17.65 16.14 9.33
N ALA A 342 -17.51 14.85 9.01
CA ALA A 342 -17.68 14.27 7.70
C ALA A 342 -18.91 13.34 7.71
N LYS A 343 -19.74 13.45 6.67
CA LYS A 343 -20.86 12.52 6.45
C LYS A 343 -20.38 11.36 5.59
N LYS A 344 -21.08 10.22 5.68
CA LYS A 344 -20.89 9.04 4.81
C LYS A 344 -21.36 9.32 3.37
N VAL A 345 -20.71 10.27 2.71
CA VAL A 345 -20.99 10.72 1.34
C VAL A 345 -19.67 11.06 0.64
N PRO A 346 -19.62 11.03 -0.71
CA PRO A 346 -18.46 11.52 -1.44
C PRO A 346 -18.16 12.99 -1.11
N PRO A 347 -16.87 13.39 -1.00
CA PRO A 347 -15.66 12.59 -1.23
C PRO A 347 -15.16 11.80 0.00
N TYR A 348 -15.81 11.93 1.17
CA TYR A 348 -15.32 11.39 2.44
C TYR A 348 -15.50 9.87 2.58
N PHE A 349 -16.53 9.32 1.95
CA PHE A 349 -16.79 7.88 1.92
C PHE A 349 -17.18 7.43 0.51
N ILE A 350 -16.48 6.43 -0.01
CA ILE A 350 -16.75 5.83 -1.32
C ILE A 350 -16.80 4.31 -1.15
N GLU A 351 -17.83 3.67 -1.67
CA GLU A 351 -17.92 2.21 -1.72
C GLU A 351 -17.73 1.74 -3.15
N VAL A 352 -16.83 0.77 -3.35
CA VAL A 352 -16.45 0.24 -4.66
C VAL A 352 -16.67 -1.27 -4.67
N ASN A 353 -17.47 -1.75 -5.61
CA ASN A 353 -17.58 -3.18 -5.85
C ASN A 353 -16.47 -3.60 -6.83
N VAL A 354 -15.50 -4.39 -6.40
CA VAL A 354 -14.42 -4.89 -7.26
C VAL A 354 -14.85 -6.08 -8.12
N ASN A 355 -16.06 -6.61 -7.91
CA ASN A 355 -16.72 -7.48 -8.88
C ASN A 355 -17.39 -6.69 -10.01
N ASP A 356 -17.15 -5.37 -10.14
CA ASP A 356 -17.62 -4.58 -11.27
C ASP A 356 -17.33 -5.32 -12.58
N PRO A 357 -18.28 -5.41 -13.53
CA PRO A 357 -18.05 -6.03 -14.84
C PRO A 357 -16.78 -5.55 -15.55
N PHE A 358 -16.30 -4.34 -15.25
CA PHE A 358 -14.99 -3.84 -15.65
C PHE A 358 -13.83 -4.79 -15.33
N PHE A 359 -13.85 -5.42 -14.15
CA PHE A 359 -12.82 -6.37 -13.72
C PHE A 359 -13.13 -7.82 -14.14
N GLN A 360 -14.36 -8.11 -14.55
CA GLN A 360 -14.75 -9.45 -15.00
C GLN A 360 -14.35 -9.67 -16.47
N LYS A 361 -13.56 -10.71 -16.68
CA LYS A 361 -13.03 -11.09 -17.99
C LYS A 361 -13.55 -12.45 -18.42
N ILE A 362 -13.85 -12.58 -19.71
CA ILE A 362 -14.31 -13.81 -20.37
C ILE A 362 -13.17 -14.30 -21.26
N ASP A 363 -12.74 -15.54 -21.07
CA ASP A 363 -11.85 -16.22 -22.02
C ASP A 363 -12.70 -16.82 -23.15
N PHE A 364 -12.67 -16.16 -24.31
CA PHE A 364 -13.41 -16.59 -25.49
C PHE A 364 -12.47 -17.31 -26.45
N THR A 365 -12.90 -18.48 -26.93
CA THR A 365 -12.14 -19.33 -27.84
C THR A 365 -12.93 -19.60 -29.12
N VAL A 366 -12.28 -19.45 -30.26
CA VAL A 366 -12.78 -19.85 -31.58
C VAL A 366 -11.91 -21.00 -32.08
N LEU A 367 -12.54 -22.13 -32.40
CA LEU A 367 -11.93 -23.24 -33.11
C LEU A 367 -12.23 -23.07 -34.59
N GLY A 368 -11.19 -23.15 -35.43
CA GLY A 368 -11.31 -23.20 -36.87
C GLY A 368 -11.95 -24.52 -37.33
N PRO A 369 -12.41 -24.59 -38.59
CA PRO A 369 -12.88 -25.85 -39.16
C PRO A 369 -11.74 -26.87 -39.27
N ASP A 370 -12.09 -28.15 -39.25
CA ASP A 370 -11.22 -29.23 -39.73
C ASP A 370 -11.70 -29.74 -41.09
N GLY A 371 -10.87 -30.54 -41.76
CA GLY A 371 -11.21 -31.12 -43.06
C GLY A 371 -11.15 -30.10 -44.20
N PHE A 372 -10.21 -29.16 -44.15
CA PHE A 372 -10.06 -28.14 -45.19
C PHE A 372 -9.94 -28.75 -46.59
N ASP A 373 -9.17 -29.83 -46.73
CA ASP A 373 -9.04 -30.54 -48.00
C ASP A 373 -10.26 -31.41 -48.34
N GLU A 374 -10.83 -32.10 -47.35
CA GLU A 374 -12.01 -32.97 -47.53
C GLU A 374 -13.22 -32.19 -48.06
N TYR A 375 -13.56 -31.08 -47.40
CA TYR A 375 -14.69 -30.23 -47.75
C TYR A 375 -14.36 -29.17 -48.81
N GLY A 376 -13.10 -29.10 -49.25
CA GLY A 376 -12.63 -28.12 -50.22
C GLY A 376 -12.71 -26.68 -49.69
N ILE A 377 -12.53 -26.46 -48.39
CA ILE A 377 -12.47 -25.14 -47.77
C ILE A 377 -11.15 -24.49 -48.18
N LYS A 378 -11.22 -23.21 -48.52
CA LYS A 378 -10.07 -22.35 -48.83
C LYS A 378 -9.70 -21.49 -47.63
N ALA A 379 -10.70 -20.91 -46.98
CA ALA A 379 -10.52 -20.08 -45.80
C ALA A 379 -11.80 -20.04 -44.97
N ALA A 380 -11.67 -19.91 -43.66
CA ALA A 380 -12.79 -19.63 -42.76
C ALA A 380 -12.47 -18.42 -41.89
N SER A 381 -13.44 -17.52 -41.71
CA SER A 381 -13.27 -16.34 -40.88
C SER A 381 -14.50 -16.08 -40.02
N PHE A 382 -14.35 -15.21 -39.03
CA PHE A 382 -15.41 -14.83 -38.11
C PHE A 382 -15.36 -13.35 -37.76
N LYS A 383 -16.52 -12.85 -37.35
CA LYS A 383 -16.70 -11.56 -36.71
C LYS A 383 -17.64 -11.75 -35.52
N ILE A 384 -17.17 -11.39 -34.33
CA ILE A 384 -17.93 -11.48 -33.08
C ILE A 384 -18.22 -10.07 -32.58
N GLY A 385 -19.49 -9.73 -32.40
CA GLY A 385 -19.93 -8.52 -31.70
C GLY A 385 -20.28 -8.81 -30.26
N TYR A 386 -19.70 -8.07 -29.31
CA TYR A 386 -20.02 -8.16 -27.89
C TYR A 386 -19.57 -6.89 -27.14
N ASN A 387 -20.40 -6.38 -26.21
CA ASN A 387 -20.10 -5.23 -25.36
C ASN A 387 -19.67 -3.98 -26.17
N ASN A 388 -20.41 -3.68 -27.24
CA ASN A 388 -20.12 -2.63 -28.22
C ASN A 388 -18.72 -2.72 -28.88
N GLN A 389 -18.06 -3.87 -28.79
CA GLN A 389 -16.79 -4.16 -29.45
C GLN A 389 -16.96 -5.25 -30.51
N VAL A 390 -16.07 -5.24 -31.49
CA VAL A 390 -16.03 -6.21 -32.58
C VAL A 390 -14.68 -6.91 -32.56
N TYR A 391 -14.71 -8.23 -32.55
CA TYR A 391 -13.53 -9.09 -32.58
C TYR A 391 -13.45 -9.85 -33.89
N THR A 392 -12.26 -9.88 -34.48
CA THR A 392 -11.95 -10.59 -35.72
C THR A 392 -10.48 -11.03 -35.70
N ALA A 393 -10.10 -11.91 -36.63
CA ALA A 393 -8.75 -12.46 -36.75
C ALA A 393 -8.40 -12.70 -38.21
N ALA A 394 -7.15 -13.09 -38.46
CA ALA A 394 -6.76 -13.64 -39.76
C ALA A 394 -7.59 -14.90 -40.07
N PRO A 395 -8.01 -15.13 -41.32
CA PRO A 395 -8.74 -16.33 -41.68
C PRO A 395 -7.95 -17.60 -41.38
N PHE A 396 -8.64 -18.63 -40.88
CA PHE A 396 -8.11 -19.99 -40.82
C PHE A 396 -7.97 -20.54 -42.23
N THR A 397 -6.83 -21.19 -42.51
CA THR A 397 -6.50 -21.73 -43.84
C THR A 397 -6.01 -23.18 -43.81
N ALA A 398 -6.01 -23.79 -42.62
CA ALA A 398 -5.63 -25.16 -42.36
C ALA A 398 -6.38 -25.66 -41.11
N ASP A 399 -6.38 -26.98 -40.92
CA ASP A 399 -6.96 -27.68 -39.77
C ASP A 399 -6.30 -27.27 -38.44
N ASP A 400 -6.91 -27.63 -37.31
CA ASP A 400 -6.42 -27.36 -35.94
C ASP A 400 -6.24 -25.86 -35.61
N GLY A 401 -6.85 -24.97 -36.40
CA GLY A 401 -6.79 -23.53 -36.18
C GLY A 401 -7.46 -23.13 -34.87
N THR A 402 -6.81 -22.30 -34.05
CA THR A 402 -7.40 -21.77 -32.82
C THR A 402 -7.15 -20.28 -32.66
N TRP A 403 -8.13 -19.59 -32.09
CA TRP A 403 -8.01 -18.19 -31.69
C TRP A 403 -8.59 -18.02 -30.29
N GLY A 404 -7.88 -17.30 -29.42
CA GLY A 404 -8.31 -17.02 -28.06
C GLY A 404 -8.18 -15.54 -27.74
N LYS A 405 -9.15 -14.99 -27.02
CA LYS A 405 -9.08 -13.62 -26.52
C LYS A 405 -9.80 -13.47 -25.19
N ASN A 406 -9.17 -12.69 -24.32
CA ASN A 406 -9.78 -12.23 -23.09
C ASN A 406 -10.63 -10.97 -23.37
N ILE A 407 -11.93 -11.05 -23.10
CA ILE A 407 -12.94 -10.05 -23.44
C ILE A 407 -13.58 -9.51 -22.16
N SER A 408 -13.79 -8.20 -22.07
CA SER A 408 -14.48 -7.58 -20.92
C SER A 408 -15.97 -7.93 -20.93
N ARG A 409 -16.48 -8.38 -19.77
CA ARG A 409 -17.91 -8.71 -19.63
C ARG A 409 -18.79 -7.49 -19.83
N SER A 410 -19.92 -7.66 -20.51
CA SER A 410 -20.91 -6.60 -20.66
C SER A 410 -21.55 -6.25 -19.31
N LYS A 411 -21.97 -4.98 -19.17
CA LYS A 411 -22.85 -4.55 -18.07
C LYS A 411 -24.23 -5.18 -18.17
N ASN A 412 -24.67 -5.56 -19.37
CA ASN A 412 -25.89 -6.33 -19.57
C ASN A 412 -25.59 -7.82 -19.38
N THR A 413 -26.09 -8.40 -18.29
CA THR A 413 -25.83 -9.81 -17.92
C THR A 413 -26.40 -10.81 -18.93
N ASN A 414 -27.35 -10.40 -19.77
CA ASN A 414 -28.04 -11.25 -20.75
C ASN A 414 -27.57 -10.98 -22.19
N GLU A 415 -26.53 -10.17 -22.40
CA GLU A 415 -25.99 -9.94 -23.74
C GLU A 415 -25.37 -11.22 -24.31
N LEU A 416 -25.78 -11.59 -25.52
CA LEU A 416 -25.26 -12.72 -26.28
C LEU A 416 -24.16 -12.25 -27.23
N PHE A 417 -23.26 -13.16 -27.61
CA PHE A 417 -22.31 -12.94 -28.69
C PHE A 417 -23.06 -12.93 -30.03
N ASP A 418 -22.94 -11.86 -30.80
CA ASP A 418 -23.41 -11.79 -32.19
C ASP A 418 -22.31 -12.34 -33.10
N ILE A 419 -22.58 -13.43 -33.80
CA ILE A 419 -21.58 -14.20 -34.52
C ILE A 419 -21.92 -14.18 -36.01
N GLN A 420 -21.00 -13.66 -36.81
CA GLN A 420 -21.02 -13.80 -38.27
C GLN A 420 -19.81 -14.62 -38.69
N SER A 421 -20.07 -15.79 -39.29
CA SER A 421 -19.01 -16.65 -39.85
C SER A 421 -18.98 -16.51 -41.35
N GLU A 422 -17.83 -16.79 -41.96
CA GLU A 422 -17.68 -16.86 -43.42
C GLU A 422 -16.82 -18.06 -43.79
N PHE A 423 -17.35 -18.91 -44.66
CA PHE A 423 -16.64 -20.05 -45.23
C PHE A 423 -16.43 -19.79 -46.73
N ILE A 424 -15.17 -19.78 -47.18
CA ILE A 424 -14.78 -19.62 -48.57
C ILE A 424 -14.28 -20.97 -49.08
N PHE A 425 -14.76 -21.40 -50.23
CA PHE A 425 -14.45 -22.71 -50.81
C PHE A 425 -13.57 -22.61 -52.07
N LYS A 426 -12.76 -23.64 -52.29
CA LYS A 426 -12.01 -23.86 -53.54
C LYS A 426 -13.01 -24.07 -54.70
N SER A 427 -12.57 -23.79 -55.92
CA SER A 427 -13.43 -23.97 -57.11
C SER A 427 -13.78 -25.44 -57.33
N ALA A 428 -14.92 -25.71 -57.97
CA ALA A 428 -15.34 -27.08 -58.30
C ALA A 428 -14.30 -27.85 -59.15
N ALA A 429 -13.51 -27.14 -59.96
CA ALA A 429 -12.43 -27.74 -60.74
C ALA A 429 -11.27 -28.25 -59.87
N THR A 430 -11.08 -27.68 -58.68
CA THR A 430 -9.99 -28.03 -57.76
C THR A 430 -10.44 -28.99 -56.66
N SER A 431 -11.64 -28.79 -56.11
CA SER A 431 -12.15 -29.58 -54.98
C SER A 431 -13.12 -30.70 -55.39
N GLY A 432 -13.63 -30.68 -56.63
CA GLY A 432 -14.70 -31.59 -57.07
C GLY A 432 -16.10 -31.24 -56.54
N TRP A 433 -16.20 -30.34 -55.55
CA TRP A 433 -17.46 -29.94 -54.94
C TRP A 433 -18.16 -28.82 -55.71
N GLU A 434 -19.34 -29.11 -56.23
CA GLU A 434 -20.27 -28.10 -56.76
C GLU A 434 -20.90 -27.29 -55.61
N GLY A 435 -21.06 -25.99 -55.77
CA GLY A 435 -21.67 -25.11 -54.74
C GLY A 435 -21.28 -23.65 -54.90
N SER A 436 -21.81 -22.80 -54.02
CA SER A 436 -21.39 -21.39 -53.95
C SER A 436 -19.95 -21.26 -53.48
N SER A 437 -19.26 -20.21 -53.93
CA SER A 437 -17.87 -19.94 -53.56
C SER A 437 -17.70 -19.49 -52.11
N SER A 438 -18.76 -18.99 -51.48
CA SER A 438 -18.76 -18.52 -50.10
C SER A 438 -20.14 -18.63 -49.45
N TYR A 439 -20.16 -18.87 -48.14
CA TYR A 439 -21.37 -18.85 -47.30
C TYR A 439 -21.10 -18.01 -46.05
N GLN A 440 -22.08 -17.19 -45.64
CA GLN A 440 -21.95 -16.24 -44.54
C GLN A 440 -23.10 -16.37 -43.52
N PRO A 441 -23.15 -17.44 -42.72
CA PRO A 441 -24.19 -17.61 -41.71
C PRO A 441 -24.05 -16.59 -40.57
N LYS A 442 -25.19 -16.30 -39.93
CA LYS A 442 -25.27 -15.46 -38.72
C LYS A 442 -25.96 -16.22 -37.61
N SER A 443 -25.45 -16.09 -36.39
CA SER A 443 -26.00 -16.74 -35.21
C SER A 443 -25.75 -15.91 -33.95
N GLN A 444 -26.39 -16.29 -32.84
CA GLN A 444 -26.15 -15.72 -31.53
C GLN A 444 -25.93 -16.84 -30.52
N SER A 445 -25.04 -16.63 -29.55
CA SER A 445 -24.74 -17.64 -28.54
C SER A 445 -24.35 -17.02 -27.20
N ALA A 446 -24.62 -17.73 -26.10
CA ALA A 446 -24.06 -17.42 -24.78
C ALA A 446 -22.72 -18.16 -24.52
N SER A 447 -22.36 -19.10 -25.40
CA SER A 447 -21.14 -19.90 -25.27
C SER A 447 -19.91 -19.04 -25.46
N THR A 448 -18.89 -19.26 -24.65
CA THR A 448 -17.56 -18.66 -24.80
C THR A 448 -16.66 -19.48 -25.73
N LEU A 449 -17.16 -20.61 -26.22
CA LEU A 449 -16.52 -21.46 -27.22
C LEU A 449 -17.35 -21.43 -28.50
N LEU A 450 -16.74 -20.97 -29.59
CA LEU A 450 -17.29 -21.03 -30.94
C LEU A 450 -16.52 -22.08 -31.75
N ASN A 451 -17.23 -23.08 -32.28
CA ASN A 451 -16.68 -23.99 -33.27
C ASN A 451 -17.12 -23.55 -34.68
N LEU A 452 -16.18 -23.21 -35.56
CA LEU A 452 -16.46 -22.88 -36.95
C LEU A 452 -16.65 -24.15 -37.78
N ASP A 453 -17.72 -24.87 -37.50
CA ASP A 453 -18.07 -26.07 -38.25
C ASP A 453 -18.98 -25.73 -39.45
N PRO A 454 -18.54 -25.93 -40.71
CA PRO A 454 -19.39 -25.72 -41.87
C PRO A 454 -20.60 -26.68 -41.89
N GLY A 455 -20.50 -27.88 -41.30
CA GLY A 455 -21.58 -28.85 -41.20
C GLY A 455 -22.76 -28.37 -40.36
N SER A 456 -22.56 -27.35 -39.51
CA SER A 456 -23.64 -26.73 -38.74
C SER A 456 -24.66 -25.99 -39.61
N VAL A 457 -24.29 -25.59 -40.83
CA VAL A 457 -25.14 -24.80 -41.75
C VAL A 457 -25.18 -25.33 -43.19
N LEU A 458 -24.20 -26.15 -43.58
CA LEU A 458 -24.09 -26.74 -44.90
C LEU A 458 -24.32 -28.25 -44.84
N THR A 459 -24.95 -28.78 -45.89
CA THR A 459 -25.00 -30.22 -46.16
C THR A 459 -24.03 -30.55 -47.28
N PHE A 460 -23.19 -31.55 -47.06
CA PHE A 460 -22.24 -32.08 -48.03
C PHE A 460 -22.76 -33.41 -48.56
N ASN A 461 -23.18 -33.44 -49.82
CA ASN A 461 -23.79 -34.61 -50.44
C ASN A 461 -22.89 -35.22 -51.51
N GLU A 462 -22.86 -36.54 -51.56
CA GLU A 462 -22.15 -37.30 -52.59
C GLU A 462 -23.09 -38.32 -53.24
N ILE A 463 -23.20 -38.27 -54.56
CA ILE A 463 -23.96 -39.25 -55.35
C ILE A 463 -22.95 -40.11 -56.12
N SER A 464 -22.84 -41.37 -55.72
CA SER A 464 -22.02 -42.37 -56.42
C SER A 464 -22.76 -42.89 -57.65
N ILE A 465 -22.09 -42.91 -58.80
CA ILE A 465 -22.62 -43.31 -60.10
C ILE A 465 -21.78 -44.49 -60.61
N PHE A 466 -22.41 -45.65 -60.76
CA PHE A 466 -21.70 -46.88 -61.15
C PHE A 466 -22.59 -47.85 -61.92
N LEU A 467 -21.95 -48.78 -62.63
CA LEU A 467 -22.60 -49.82 -63.40
C LEU A 467 -23.13 -50.93 -62.48
N ASP A 468 -24.32 -51.45 -62.76
CA ASP A 468 -24.80 -52.67 -62.11
C ASP A 468 -23.82 -53.83 -62.40
N LYS A 469 -23.66 -54.77 -61.46
CA LYS A 469 -22.81 -55.95 -61.65
C LYS A 469 -23.20 -56.81 -62.85
N LYS A 470 -24.46 -56.71 -63.29
CA LYS A 470 -25.01 -57.44 -64.45
C LYS A 470 -24.88 -56.66 -65.76
N PHE A 471 -24.26 -55.48 -65.75
CA PHE A 471 -24.12 -54.65 -66.95
C PHE A 471 -23.13 -55.29 -67.94
N SER A 472 -23.53 -55.38 -69.22
CA SER A 472 -22.69 -55.87 -70.33
C SER A 472 -22.59 -54.83 -71.42
N TRP A 473 -21.38 -54.66 -71.97
CA TRP A 473 -21.09 -53.74 -73.08
C TRP A 473 -21.43 -54.31 -74.47
N GLU A 474 -21.81 -55.59 -74.57
CA GLU A 474 -22.09 -56.26 -75.86
C GLU A 474 -23.09 -55.50 -76.76
N ASN A 475 -24.07 -54.82 -76.16
CA ASN A 475 -25.13 -54.09 -76.87
C ASN A 475 -25.06 -52.56 -76.71
N CYS A 476 -24.03 -52.03 -76.05
CA CYS A 476 -23.91 -50.61 -75.72
C CYS A 476 -22.48 -50.12 -76.00
N ASN A 477 -22.32 -49.08 -76.82
CA ASN A 477 -21.00 -48.51 -77.09
C ASN A 477 -20.58 -47.51 -75.99
N GLN A 478 -21.55 -46.74 -75.50
CA GLN A 478 -21.32 -45.65 -74.58
C GLN A 478 -22.64 -45.32 -73.86
N LEU A 479 -22.54 -44.84 -72.63
CA LEU A 479 -23.69 -44.22 -71.96
C LEU A 479 -23.30 -42.90 -71.29
N ILE A 480 -24.29 -42.02 -71.17
CA ILE A 480 -24.16 -40.73 -70.50
C ILE A 480 -25.21 -40.62 -69.41
N VAL A 481 -24.77 -40.34 -68.19
CA VAL A 481 -25.63 -39.93 -67.07
C VAL A 481 -25.59 -38.41 -67.00
N GLU A 482 -26.70 -37.74 -67.27
CA GLU A 482 -26.86 -36.30 -67.08
C GLU A 482 -27.59 -36.02 -65.77
N LEU A 483 -26.92 -35.30 -64.87
CA LEU A 483 -27.53 -34.73 -63.66
C LEU A 483 -27.99 -33.31 -63.96
N ALA A 484 -29.26 -33.01 -63.73
CA ALA A 484 -29.82 -31.67 -63.79
C ALA A 484 -30.18 -31.21 -62.37
N TYR A 485 -29.67 -30.05 -61.96
CA TYR A 485 -29.86 -29.54 -60.60
C TYR A 485 -30.07 -28.03 -60.58
N THR A 486 -30.67 -27.55 -59.49
CA THR A 486 -30.83 -26.12 -59.21
C THR A 486 -29.88 -25.73 -58.09
N ASP A 487 -28.95 -24.82 -58.36
CA ASP A 487 -27.94 -24.41 -57.38
C ASP A 487 -28.49 -23.42 -56.34
N ASP A 488 -27.63 -23.00 -55.38
CA ASP A 488 -28.01 -22.05 -54.31
C ASP A 488 -28.54 -20.71 -54.84
N LYS A 489 -28.18 -20.34 -56.08
CA LYS A 489 -28.62 -19.11 -56.75
C LYS A 489 -29.88 -19.32 -57.59
N GLN A 490 -30.56 -20.45 -57.41
CA GLN A 490 -31.71 -20.89 -58.21
C GLN A 490 -31.40 -21.02 -59.71
N SER A 491 -30.13 -21.20 -60.06
CA SER A 491 -29.72 -21.37 -61.45
C SER A 491 -29.77 -22.85 -61.83
N LYS A 492 -30.48 -23.16 -62.92
CA LYS A 492 -30.53 -24.52 -63.48
C LYS A 492 -29.20 -24.85 -64.15
N LYS A 493 -28.59 -25.96 -63.75
CA LYS A 493 -27.31 -26.47 -64.27
C LYS A 493 -27.45 -27.93 -64.63
N SER A 494 -26.57 -28.41 -65.51
CA SER A 494 -26.42 -29.85 -65.73
C SER A 494 -24.97 -30.28 -65.81
N LYS A 495 -24.70 -31.53 -65.40
CA LYS A 495 -23.38 -32.16 -65.42
C LYS A 495 -23.50 -33.56 -66.01
N LYS A 496 -22.58 -33.90 -66.91
CA LYS A 496 -22.61 -35.16 -67.67
C LYS A 496 -21.46 -36.06 -67.26
N TYR A 497 -21.79 -37.31 -67.01
CA TYR A 497 -20.85 -38.39 -66.69
C TYR A 497 -20.91 -39.42 -67.80
N THR A 498 -19.76 -39.70 -68.41
CA THR A 498 -19.65 -40.64 -69.53
C THR A 498 -19.01 -41.93 -69.05
N PHE A 499 -19.59 -43.06 -69.47
CA PHE A 499 -19.06 -44.39 -69.26
C PHE A 499 -18.94 -45.12 -70.60
N SER A 500 -17.88 -45.90 -70.75
CA SER A 500 -17.58 -46.79 -71.88
C SER A 500 -16.82 -48.02 -71.36
N GLU A 501 -16.56 -49.00 -72.23
CA GLU A 501 -15.78 -50.20 -71.84
C GLU A 501 -14.42 -49.81 -71.22
N ASP A 502 -13.70 -48.87 -71.85
CA ASP A 502 -12.43 -48.32 -71.37
C ASP A 502 -12.56 -47.38 -70.16
N LYS A 503 -13.78 -46.93 -69.82
CA LYS A 503 -14.06 -45.97 -68.74
C LYS A 503 -15.29 -46.39 -67.96
N SER A 504 -15.14 -47.49 -67.22
CA SER A 504 -16.21 -48.15 -66.46
C SER A 504 -16.12 -47.92 -64.94
N GLU A 505 -15.10 -47.19 -64.47
CA GLU A 505 -14.92 -46.87 -63.05
C GLU A 505 -16.06 -46.01 -62.50
N ALA A 506 -16.39 -46.22 -61.22
CA ALA A 506 -17.38 -45.43 -60.52
C ALA A 506 -16.99 -43.95 -60.49
N GLN A 507 -17.96 -43.07 -60.74
CA GLN A 507 -17.76 -41.62 -60.71
C GLN A 507 -18.67 -41.01 -59.63
N THR A 508 -18.24 -39.92 -59.02
CA THR A 508 -18.98 -39.27 -57.93
C THR A 508 -19.38 -37.85 -58.31
N PHE A 509 -20.61 -37.49 -57.99
CA PHE A 509 -21.07 -36.11 -57.99
C PHE A 509 -21.11 -35.59 -56.56
N LYS A 510 -20.22 -34.65 -56.24
CA LYS A 510 -20.16 -33.98 -54.94
C LYS A 510 -20.77 -32.60 -55.03
N TYR A 511 -21.69 -32.27 -54.13
CA TYR A 511 -22.27 -30.94 -54.05
C TYR A 511 -22.53 -30.51 -52.61
N ARG A 512 -22.36 -29.21 -52.35
CA ARG A 512 -22.65 -28.58 -51.07
C ARG A 512 -23.76 -27.55 -51.23
N CYS A 513 -24.65 -27.49 -50.24
CA CYS A 513 -25.76 -26.55 -50.22
C CYS A 513 -26.07 -26.13 -48.78
N LEU A 514 -26.85 -25.06 -48.61
CA LEU A 514 -27.40 -24.71 -47.30
C LEU A 514 -28.33 -25.84 -46.82
N THR A 515 -28.18 -26.28 -45.58
CA THR A 515 -29.00 -27.36 -45.00
C THR A 515 -30.50 -27.03 -45.03
N GLU A 516 -30.85 -25.75 -44.84
CA GLU A 516 -32.25 -25.28 -44.90
C GLU A 516 -32.80 -25.17 -46.33
N LYS A 517 -31.94 -25.27 -47.36
CA LYS A 517 -32.29 -25.12 -48.78
C LYS A 517 -31.58 -26.18 -49.62
N PRO A 518 -31.95 -27.47 -49.46
CA PRO A 518 -31.33 -28.55 -50.21
C PRO A 518 -31.57 -28.38 -51.71
N TRP A 519 -30.62 -28.85 -52.52
CA TRP A 519 -30.77 -28.88 -53.97
C TRP A 519 -31.70 -30.01 -54.41
N ASN A 520 -32.46 -29.77 -55.47
CA ASN A 520 -33.18 -30.82 -56.18
C ASN A 520 -32.34 -31.28 -57.37
N VAL A 521 -31.93 -32.54 -57.34
CA VAL A 521 -31.09 -33.19 -58.34
C VAL A 521 -31.90 -34.28 -59.03
N HIS A 522 -32.07 -34.15 -60.34
CA HIS A 522 -32.65 -35.18 -61.21
C HIS A 522 -31.57 -35.79 -62.09
N TYR A 523 -31.76 -37.04 -62.50
CA TYR A 523 -30.84 -37.67 -63.44
C TYR A 523 -31.57 -38.31 -64.62
N LYS A 524 -30.87 -38.36 -65.75
CA LYS A 524 -31.29 -39.04 -66.96
C LYS A 524 -30.13 -39.84 -67.52
N ILE A 525 -30.37 -41.11 -67.83
CA ILE A 525 -29.40 -42.01 -68.46
C ILE A 525 -29.72 -42.10 -69.95
N THR A 526 -28.70 -41.94 -70.79
CA THR A 526 -28.80 -42.08 -72.25
C THR A 526 -27.83 -43.16 -72.72
N TYR A 527 -28.36 -44.24 -73.30
CA TYR A 527 -27.60 -45.36 -73.85
C TYR A 527 -27.42 -45.18 -75.35
N PHE A 528 -26.18 -45.29 -75.83
CA PHE A 528 -25.83 -45.31 -77.26
C PHE A 528 -25.56 -46.75 -77.68
N LEU A 529 -26.54 -47.38 -78.31
CA LEU A 529 -26.53 -48.80 -78.63
C LEU A 529 -25.72 -49.10 -79.90
N VAL A 530 -25.25 -50.35 -80.00
CA VAL A 530 -24.60 -50.86 -81.22
C VAL A 530 -25.59 -50.73 -82.40
N GLY A 531 -25.12 -50.19 -83.53
CA GLY A 531 -25.97 -49.92 -84.69
C GLY A 531 -26.65 -48.53 -84.69
N GLY A 532 -26.31 -47.64 -83.76
CA GLY A 532 -26.64 -46.20 -83.82
C GLY A 532 -27.99 -45.79 -83.23
N LYS A 533 -28.69 -46.70 -82.52
CA LYS A 533 -29.93 -46.39 -81.80
C LYS A 533 -29.63 -45.78 -80.42
N THR A 534 -30.52 -44.92 -79.91
CA THR A 534 -30.39 -44.31 -78.58
C THR A 534 -31.63 -44.60 -77.74
N THR A 535 -31.45 -44.97 -76.47
CA THR A 535 -32.53 -45.19 -75.49
C THR A 535 -32.28 -44.35 -74.25
N THR A 536 -33.32 -43.79 -73.65
CA THR A 536 -33.21 -42.96 -72.44
C THR A 536 -34.03 -43.50 -71.27
N LEU A 537 -33.51 -43.36 -70.06
CA LEU A 537 -34.17 -43.72 -68.81
C LEU A 537 -34.12 -42.51 -67.86
N ASP A 538 -35.29 -42.07 -67.39
CA ASP A 538 -35.40 -41.03 -66.38
C ASP A 538 -35.31 -41.62 -64.97
N GLY A 539 -34.60 -40.91 -64.09
CA GLY A 539 -34.30 -41.31 -62.73
C GLY A 539 -35.23 -40.73 -61.66
N SER A 540 -35.07 -41.21 -60.43
CA SER A 540 -35.70 -40.58 -59.26
C SER A 540 -35.00 -39.26 -58.87
N GLU A 541 -35.72 -38.41 -58.15
CA GLU A 541 -35.17 -37.20 -57.55
C GLU A 541 -34.29 -37.54 -56.34
N ASN A 542 -33.18 -36.80 -56.18
CA ASN A 542 -32.22 -36.90 -55.07
C ASN A 542 -31.82 -38.35 -54.73
N PRO A 543 -31.30 -39.12 -55.70
CA PRO A 543 -30.92 -40.51 -55.44
C PRO A 543 -29.71 -40.57 -54.50
N PRO A 544 -29.68 -41.49 -53.51
CA PRO A 544 -28.49 -41.70 -52.69
C PRO A 544 -27.32 -42.30 -53.49
N ALA A 545 -27.63 -43.02 -54.57
CA ALA A 545 -26.68 -43.50 -55.56
C ALA A 545 -27.41 -43.77 -56.88
N ILE A 546 -26.68 -43.72 -58.00
CA ILE A 546 -27.19 -44.04 -59.33
C ILE A 546 -26.56 -45.34 -59.79
N VAL A 547 -27.35 -46.42 -59.76
CA VAL A 547 -26.98 -47.73 -60.31
C VAL A 547 -27.48 -47.79 -61.74
N ILE A 548 -26.57 -47.94 -62.70
CA ILE A 548 -26.89 -47.98 -64.12
C ILE A 548 -27.28 -49.41 -64.50
N PRO A 549 -28.56 -49.69 -64.83
CA PRO A 549 -29.01 -51.04 -65.16
C PRO A 549 -28.52 -51.47 -66.55
N ALA A 550 -28.50 -52.79 -66.78
CA ALA A 550 -28.30 -53.32 -68.13
C ALA A 550 -29.43 -52.87 -69.07
N VAL A 551 -29.10 -52.65 -70.34
CA VAL A 551 -30.09 -52.34 -71.38
C VAL A 551 -30.93 -53.60 -71.62
N ALA A 552 -32.25 -53.49 -71.46
CA ALA A 552 -33.20 -54.57 -71.73
C ALA A 552 -33.43 -54.79 -73.23
#